data_AF-A0A069Q841-F1
#
_entry.id   AF-A0A069Q841-F1
#
_cell.length_a   1.000
_cell.length_b   1.000
_cell.length_c   1.000
_cell.angle_alpha   90.00
_cell.angle_beta   90.00
_cell.angle_gamma   90.00
#
_symmetry.space_group_name_H-M   'P 1'
#
loop_
_entity.id
_entity.type
_entity.pdbx_description
1 polymer ?
#
loop_
_entity_poly.entity_id
_entity_poly.type
_entity_poly.pdbx_seq_one_letter_code
_entity_poly.pdbx_strand_id
1 'polypeptide(L)'
;MIRPQDCEILQWRSFDDEAAFFASMGRFFASARVRRECGGYPLSDGPYHRWFVLRRQGDTRILGFVSLEQHPDVVRLRDAYLRAEARGRGLFRTLRERVLGHVDQLGLACTTRAPQACARLLEPHGFAVHSTRGSWVTLMRKAHGTDKDTDGAGRGAVRRTARVAACRAD
;
A
#
# COMPACT_ATOMS: atom_id res chain seq x y z
N MET A 1 -15.74 13.29 -20.72
CA MET A 1 -15.03 13.54 -19.45
C MET A 1 -14.89 12.21 -18.72
N ILE A 2 -13.72 11.83 -18.19
CA ILE A 2 -13.58 10.59 -17.39
C ILE A 2 -14.20 10.83 -16.01
N ARG A 3 -15.16 10.02 -15.60
CA ARG A 3 -15.74 10.04 -14.25
C ARG A 3 -15.46 8.72 -13.53
N PRO A 4 -15.34 8.71 -12.18
CA PRO A 4 -15.06 7.48 -11.43
C PRO A 4 -16.06 6.35 -11.66
N GLN A 5 -17.35 6.67 -11.81
CA GLN A 5 -18.41 5.68 -12.04
C GLN A 5 -18.32 4.98 -13.41
N ASP A 6 -17.64 5.58 -14.38
CA ASP A 6 -17.44 5.01 -15.72
C ASP A 6 -16.18 4.14 -15.78
N CYS A 7 -15.46 4.03 -14.65
CA CYS A 7 -14.22 3.29 -14.53
C CYS A 7 -14.43 2.00 -13.75
N GLU A 8 -13.56 1.04 -14.01
CA GLU A 8 -13.42 -0.18 -13.24
C GLU A 8 -11.98 -0.37 -12.79
N ILE A 9 -11.82 -1.07 -11.67
CA ILE A 9 -10.52 -1.48 -11.15
C ILE A 9 -10.44 -2.99 -11.23
N LEU A 10 -9.51 -3.46 -12.06
CA LEU A 10 -9.23 -4.88 -12.22
C LEU A 10 -7.97 -5.25 -11.44
N GLN A 11 -7.90 -6.51 -11.06
CA GLN A 11 -6.75 -7.07 -10.38
C GLN A 11 -6.09 -8.10 -11.28
N TRP A 12 -4.82 -7.89 -11.59
CA TRP A 12 -4.05 -8.77 -12.47
C TRP A 12 -2.78 -9.28 -11.80
N ARG A 13 -2.35 -10.47 -12.21
CA ARG A 13 -1.01 -11.01 -12.01
C ARG A 13 -0.53 -11.51 -13.36
N SER A 14 0.69 -11.17 -13.75
CA SER A 14 1.33 -11.75 -14.94
C SER A 14 1.41 -13.27 -14.87
N PHE A 15 1.54 -13.82 -13.66
CA PHE A 15 1.53 -15.25 -13.39
C PHE A 15 0.27 -15.97 -13.89
N ASP A 16 -0.88 -15.29 -13.89
CA ASP A 16 -2.15 -15.90 -14.30
C ASP A 16 -2.32 -15.91 -15.84
N ASP A 17 -1.88 -14.84 -16.52
CA ASP A 17 -1.85 -14.73 -17.99
C ASP A 17 -0.80 -13.69 -18.41
N GLU A 18 0.41 -14.19 -18.72
CA GLU A 18 1.56 -13.35 -19.01
C GLU A 18 1.37 -12.55 -20.31
N ALA A 19 0.79 -13.19 -21.33
CA ALA A 19 0.62 -12.60 -22.65
C ALA A 19 -0.39 -11.44 -22.60
N ALA A 20 -1.57 -11.65 -22.00
CA ALA A 20 -2.58 -10.61 -21.87
C ALA A 20 -2.10 -9.45 -20.98
N PHE A 21 -1.37 -9.78 -19.91
CA PHE A 21 -0.79 -8.78 -19.02
C PHE A 21 0.18 -7.86 -19.77
N PHE A 22 1.20 -8.40 -20.44
CA PHE A 22 2.20 -7.59 -21.11
C PHE A 22 1.69 -6.92 -22.39
N ALA A 23 0.71 -7.51 -23.09
CA ALA A 23 0.01 -6.82 -24.19
C ALA A 23 -0.65 -5.52 -23.70
N SER A 24 -1.23 -5.53 -22.49
CA SER A 24 -1.94 -4.38 -21.93
C SER A 24 -1.01 -3.40 -21.20
N MET A 25 -0.03 -3.90 -20.44
CA MET A 25 0.83 -3.13 -19.56
C MET A 25 2.19 -2.75 -20.18
N GLY A 26 2.65 -3.44 -21.22
CA GLY A 26 4.02 -3.34 -21.74
C GLY A 26 4.47 -1.92 -22.09
N ARG A 27 3.55 -1.07 -22.57
CA ARG A 27 3.85 0.34 -22.84
C ARG A 27 4.28 1.12 -21.60
N PHE A 28 3.77 0.78 -20.41
CA PHE A 28 4.16 1.44 -19.16
C PHE A 28 5.58 1.03 -18.74
N PHE A 29 5.91 -0.26 -18.88
CA PHE A 29 7.25 -0.79 -18.63
C PHE A 29 8.32 -0.16 -19.56
N ALA A 30 7.96 0.06 -20.83
CA ALA A 30 8.84 0.66 -21.82
C ALA A 30 8.91 2.20 -21.78
N SER A 31 8.03 2.88 -21.02
CA SER A 31 7.91 4.33 -21.09
C SER A 31 8.90 5.05 -20.15
N ALA A 32 9.85 5.78 -20.73
CA ALA A 32 10.75 6.67 -19.99
C ALA A 32 10.00 7.76 -19.19
N ARG A 33 8.84 8.21 -19.68
CA ARG A 33 7.99 9.15 -18.95
C ARG A 33 7.43 8.52 -17.69
N VAL A 34 6.85 7.32 -17.80
CA VAL A 34 6.30 6.58 -16.66
C VAL A 34 7.41 6.32 -15.64
N ARG A 35 8.58 5.85 -16.10
CA ARG A 35 9.77 5.66 -15.27
C ARG A 35 10.11 6.89 -14.43
N ARG A 36 10.22 8.07 -15.05
CA ARG A 36 10.54 9.32 -14.33
C ARG A 36 9.47 9.67 -13.29
N GLU A 37 8.21 9.47 -13.63
CA GLU A 37 7.09 9.79 -12.74
C GLU A 37 6.95 8.76 -11.59
N CYS A 38 7.48 7.55 -11.75
CA CYS A 38 7.57 6.51 -10.71
C CYS A 38 8.92 6.52 -9.96
N GLY A 39 9.62 7.66 -9.92
CA GLY A 39 10.85 7.80 -9.12
C GLY A 39 12.15 7.38 -9.82
N GLY A 40 12.12 7.14 -11.13
CA GLY A 40 13.30 6.96 -11.98
C GLY A 40 13.71 5.51 -12.23
N TYR A 41 13.14 4.54 -11.52
CA TYR A 41 13.44 3.12 -11.69
C TYR A 41 12.49 2.47 -12.70
N PRO A 42 12.97 1.52 -13.54
CA PRO A 42 12.10 0.72 -14.37
C PRO A 42 11.04 0.00 -13.53
N LEU A 43 9.83 -0.13 -14.07
CA LEU A 43 8.82 -1.00 -13.48
C LEU A 43 9.34 -2.44 -13.54
N SER A 44 9.14 -3.17 -12.44
CA SER A 44 9.44 -4.60 -12.34
C SER A 44 8.16 -5.37 -12.12
N ASP A 45 8.13 -6.60 -12.60
CA ASP A 45 7.08 -7.56 -12.34
C ASP A 45 7.70 -8.90 -11.88
N GLY A 46 6.92 -9.74 -11.23
CA GLY A 46 7.37 -11.04 -10.74
C GLY A 46 6.25 -11.81 -10.04
N PRO A 47 6.53 -13.02 -9.52
CA PRO A 47 5.49 -13.93 -9.03
C PRO A 47 4.68 -13.40 -7.84
N TYR A 48 5.27 -12.51 -7.04
CA TYR A 48 4.61 -11.86 -5.90
C TYR A 48 3.90 -10.55 -6.27
N HIS A 49 4.03 -10.10 -7.52
CA HIS A 49 3.41 -8.86 -7.97
C HIS A 49 1.92 -9.05 -8.21
N ARG A 50 1.18 -8.02 -7.84
CA ARG A 50 -0.25 -7.90 -8.05
C ARG A 50 -0.54 -6.46 -8.44
N TRP A 51 -1.27 -6.30 -9.53
CA TRP A 51 -1.51 -5.01 -10.17
C TRP A 51 -2.98 -4.66 -10.08
N PHE A 52 -3.28 -3.51 -9.50
CA PHE A 52 -4.60 -2.90 -9.51
C PHE A 52 -4.63 -1.92 -10.67
N VAL A 53 -5.36 -2.28 -11.72
CA VAL A 53 -5.38 -1.57 -13.00
C VAL A 53 -6.69 -0.82 -13.12
N LEU A 54 -6.59 0.48 -13.36
CA LEU A 54 -7.74 1.35 -13.60
C LEU A 54 -7.95 1.53 -15.10
N ARG A 55 -9.16 1.25 -15.59
CA ARG A 55 -9.57 1.52 -16.98
C ARG A 55 -11.03 1.98 -17.04
N ARG A 56 -11.48 2.46 -18.20
CA ARG A 56 -12.92 2.71 -18.41
C ARG A 56 -13.63 1.37 -18.63
N GLN A 57 -14.88 1.29 -18.18
CA GLN A 57 -15.72 0.13 -18.45
C GLN A 57 -15.84 -0.09 -19.97
N GLY A 58 -15.64 -1.33 -20.42
CA GLY A 58 -15.68 -1.69 -21.83
C GLY A 58 -14.49 -1.22 -22.68
N ASP A 59 -13.48 -0.56 -22.09
CA ASP A 59 -12.26 -0.14 -22.77
C ASP A 59 -11.09 -1.05 -22.38
N THR A 60 -10.16 -1.27 -23.30
CA THR A 60 -8.90 -1.99 -23.04
C THR A 60 -7.79 -1.05 -22.57
N ARG A 61 -7.94 0.27 -22.78
CA ARG A 61 -6.94 1.26 -22.44
C ARG A 61 -6.86 1.50 -20.93
N ILE A 62 -5.72 1.14 -20.38
CA ILE A 62 -5.36 1.41 -18.98
C ILE A 62 -5.12 2.92 -18.77
N LEU A 63 -5.80 3.48 -17.77
CA LEU A 63 -5.67 4.87 -17.32
C LEU A 63 -4.63 5.02 -16.20
N GLY A 64 -4.34 3.96 -15.48
CA GLY A 64 -3.30 3.94 -14.46
C GLY A 64 -3.34 2.68 -13.62
N PHE A 65 -2.46 2.61 -12.63
CA PHE A 65 -2.29 1.42 -11.80
C PHE A 65 -1.69 1.74 -10.44
N VAL A 66 -1.84 0.79 -9.53
CA VAL A 66 -1.00 0.63 -8.32
C VAL A 66 -0.55 -0.82 -8.27
N SER A 67 0.75 -1.05 -8.09
CA SER A 67 1.32 -2.38 -7.89
C SER A 67 1.68 -2.62 -6.43
N LEU A 68 1.58 -3.87 -6.03
CA LEU A 68 2.08 -4.36 -4.76
C LEU A 68 2.86 -5.66 -4.95
N GLU A 69 3.81 -5.90 -4.07
CA GLU A 69 4.37 -7.23 -3.83
C GLU A 69 3.72 -7.81 -2.57
N GLN A 70 3.10 -8.98 -2.70
CA GLN A 70 2.50 -9.70 -1.59
C GLN A 70 3.46 -10.79 -1.11
N HIS A 71 4.13 -10.53 0.02
CA HIS A 71 4.93 -11.53 0.73
C HIS A 71 4.08 -12.17 1.84
N PRO A 72 4.48 -13.32 2.41
CA PRO A 72 3.71 -14.01 3.44
C PRO A 72 3.35 -13.12 4.65
N ASP A 73 4.30 -12.29 5.11
CA ASP A 73 4.14 -11.53 6.36
C ASP A 73 3.87 -10.03 6.13
N VAL A 74 4.01 -9.55 4.89
CA VAL A 74 3.94 -8.11 4.59
C VAL A 74 3.54 -7.85 3.14
N VAL A 75 2.75 -6.80 2.94
CA VAL A 75 2.52 -6.23 1.62
C VAL A 75 3.43 -5.03 1.41
N ARG A 76 4.08 -4.96 0.24
CA ARG A 76 4.88 -3.80 -0.17
C ARG A 76 4.17 -3.08 -1.31
N LEU A 77 3.71 -1.85 -1.12
CA LEU A 77 3.30 -1.01 -2.24
C LEU A 77 4.54 -0.57 -3.01
N ARG A 78 4.50 -0.75 -4.32
CA ARG A 78 5.64 -0.53 -5.21
C ARG A 78 5.44 0.74 -6.01
N ASP A 79 4.70 0.64 -7.10
CA ASP A 79 4.56 1.72 -8.07
C ASP A 79 3.12 2.17 -8.16
N ALA A 80 2.95 3.45 -8.41
CA ALA A 80 1.65 4.07 -8.54
C ALA A 80 1.70 5.09 -9.66
N TYR A 81 0.76 5.02 -10.61
CA TYR A 81 0.75 5.87 -11.77
C TYR A 81 -0.67 6.15 -12.25
N LEU A 82 -0.93 7.39 -12.67
CA LEU A 82 -2.09 7.75 -13.47
C LEU A 82 -1.63 8.53 -14.70
N ARG A 83 -2.23 8.23 -15.85
CA ARG A 83 -2.10 9.06 -17.05
C ARG A 83 -2.58 10.48 -16.77
N ALA A 84 -1.96 11.46 -17.44
CA ALA A 84 -2.24 12.88 -17.21
C ALA A 84 -3.74 13.22 -17.36
N GLU A 85 -4.40 12.66 -18.38
CA GLU A 85 -5.82 12.87 -18.64
C GLU A 85 -6.75 12.35 -17.54
N ALA A 86 -6.28 11.42 -16.70
CA ALA A 86 -7.03 10.80 -15.61
C ALA A 86 -6.79 11.48 -14.24
N ARG A 87 -5.87 12.44 -14.13
CA ARG A 87 -5.56 13.15 -12.88
C ARG A 87 -6.61 14.18 -12.51
N GLY A 88 -6.61 14.58 -11.23
CA GLY A 88 -7.50 15.62 -10.71
C GLY A 88 -8.99 15.22 -10.61
N ARG A 89 -9.30 13.93 -10.78
CA ARG A 89 -10.68 13.42 -10.85
C ARG A 89 -11.05 12.48 -9.70
N GLY A 90 -10.23 12.40 -8.65
CA GLY A 90 -10.45 11.44 -7.54
C GLY A 90 -10.16 9.97 -7.88
N LEU A 91 -9.73 9.65 -9.10
CA LEU A 91 -9.45 8.28 -9.53
C LEU A 91 -8.32 7.63 -8.72
N PHE A 92 -7.27 8.39 -8.38
CA PHE A 92 -6.17 7.87 -7.55
C PHE A 92 -6.65 7.52 -6.14
N ARG A 93 -7.52 8.35 -5.57
CA ARG A 93 -8.13 8.11 -4.27
C ARG A 93 -8.91 6.79 -4.28
N THR A 94 -9.75 6.60 -5.29
CA THR A 94 -10.54 5.36 -5.47
C THR A 94 -9.64 4.14 -5.61
N LEU A 95 -8.58 4.26 -6.42
CA LEU A 95 -7.61 3.18 -6.62
C LEU A 95 -6.85 2.82 -5.33
N ARG A 96 -6.38 3.83 -4.58
CA ARG A 96 -5.71 3.64 -3.29
C ARG A 96 -6.64 3.02 -2.25
N GLU A 97 -7.89 3.47 -2.15
CA GLU A 97 -8.88 2.89 -1.23
C GLU A 97 -9.12 1.41 -1.55
N ARG A 98 -9.24 1.05 -2.84
CA ARG A 98 -9.38 -0.34 -3.26
C ARG A 98 -8.15 -1.20 -2.90
N VAL A 99 -6.95 -0.66 -3.11
CA VAL A 99 -5.69 -1.35 -2.76
C VAL A 99 -5.57 -1.55 -1.27
N LEU A 100 -5.79 -0.50 -0.46
CA LEU A 100 -5.67 -0.60 0.99
C LEU A 100 -6.74 -1.53 1.58
N GLY A 101 -7.97 -1.51 1.06
CA GLY A 101 -9.00 -2.47 1.43
C GLY A 101 -8.60 -3.92 1.13
N HIS A 102 -7.88 -4.17 0.03
CA HIS A 102 -7.32 -5.50 -0.23
C HIS A 102 -6.23 -5.88 0.79
N VAL A 103 -5.35 -4.95 1.16
CA VAL A 103 -4.34 -5.19 2.20
C VAL A 103 -4.99 -5.47 3.56
N ASP A 104 -6.07 -4.76 3.89
CA ASP A 104 -6.85 -4.98 5.10
C ASP A 104 -7.49 -6.37 5.13
N GLN A 105 -8.03 -6.83 4.00
CA GLN A 105 -8.56 -8.20 3.87
C GLN A 105 -7.50 -9.28 4.07
N LEU A 106 -6.23 -9.00 3.75
CA LEU A 106 -5.14 -9.92 4.00
C LEU A 106 -4.71 -9.94 5.47
N GLY A 107 -5.11 -8.94 6.27
CA GLY A 107 -4.69 -8.82 7.67
C GLY A 107 -3.19 -8.57 7.84
N LEU A 108 -2.51 -8.07 6.80
CA LEU A 108 -1.06 -7.89 6.79
C LEU A 108 -0.65 -6.43 7.00
N ALA A 109 0.56 -6.23 7.53
CA ALA A 109 1.19 -4.92 7.52
C ALA A 109 1.50 -4.49 6.09
N CYS A 110 1.48 -3.18 5.85
CA CYS A 110 1.77 -2.58 4.56
C CYS A 110 2.99 -1.67 4.66
N THR A 111 3.94 -1.80 3.75
CA THR A 111 5.08 -0.90 3.64
C THR A 111 5.13 -0.22 2.27
N THR A 112 5.72 0.97 2.21
CA THR A 112 5.97 1.66 0.94
C THR A 112 7.21 2.54 1.08
N ARG A 113 7.92 2.77 -0.03
CA ARG A 113 9.02 3.73 -0.08
C ARG A 113 8.58 4.92 -0.90
N ALA A 114 8.76 6.12 -0.36
CA ALA A 114 8.39 7.35 -1.04
C ALA A 114 9.41 8.45 -0.73
N PRO A 115 9.48 9.51 -1.54
CA PRO A 115 10.18 10.73 -1.16
C PRO A 115 9.59 11.26 0.15
N GLN A 116 10.44 11.81 1.03
CA GLN A 116 10.02 12.32 2.34
C GLN A 116 8.87 13.34 2.24
N ALA A 117 8.85 14.17 1.20
CA ALA A 117 7.79 15.14 0.92
C ALA A 117 6.40 14.50 0.74
N CYS A 118 6.34 13.22 0.36
CA CYS A 118 5.09 12.49 0.16
C CYS A 118 4.57 11.80 1.42
N ALA A 119 5.32 11.79 2.53
CA ALA A 119 4.91 11.12 3.77
C ALA A 119 3.55 11.62 4.30
N ARG A 120 3.37 12.95 4.32
CA ARG A 120 2.12 13.60 4.74
C ARG A 120 0.89 13.21 3.92
N LEU A 121 1.07 12.74 2.68
CA LEU A 121 -0.03 12.27 1.83
C LEU A 121 -0.51 10.87 2.20
N LEU A 122 0.31 10.11 2.94
CA LEU A 122 0.04 8.73 3.33
C LEU A 122 -0.30 8.59 4.83
N GLU A 123 0.08 9.57 5.65
CA GLU A 123 -0.28 9.66 7.08
C GLU A 123 -1.79 9.45 7.35
N PRO A 124 -2.74 10.10 6.64
CA PRO A 124 -4.17 9.89 6.85
C PRO A 124 -4.65 8.47 6.56
N HIS A 125 -3.81 7.64 5.94
CA HIS A 125 -4.11 6.25 5.61
C HIS A 125 -3.46 5.26 6.57
N GLY A 126 -2.96 5.74 7.72
CA GLY A 126 -2.38 4.93 8.78
C GLY A 126 -0.91 4.58 8.55
N PHE A 127 -0.24 5.21 7.58
CA PHE A 127 1.19 5.07 7.39
C PHE A 127 1.96 5.99 8.33
N ALA A 128 2.95 5.47 9.02
CA ALA A 128 3.92 6.24 9.79
C ALA A 128 5.33 6.00 9.24
N VAL A 129 6.22 6.98 9.41
CA VAL A 129 7.63 6.82 9.03
C VAL A 129 8.25 5.75 9.92
N HIS A 130 8.80 4.71 9.29
CA HIS A 130 9.49 3.61 9.96
C HIS A 130 11.02 3.78 9.88
N SER A 131 11.52 4.23 8.73
CA SER A 131 12.96 4.53 8.56
C SER A 131 13.18 5.60 7.49
N THR A 132 14.32 6.28 7.57
CA THR A 132 14.72 7.35 6.65
C THR A 132 16.10 7.05 6.08
N ARG A 133 16.27 7.25 4.76
CA ARG A 133 17.56 7.13 4.07
C ARG A 133 17.69 8.24 3.03
N GLY A 134 18.43 9.29 3.38
CA GLY A 134 18.52 10.49 2.55
C GLY A 134 17.15 11.13 2.35
N SER A 135 16.79 11.46 1.11
CA SER A 135 15.49 12.05 0.75
C SER A 135 14.33 11.05 0.67
N TRP A 136 14.59 9.77 0.92
CA TRP A 136 13.60 8.69 0.85
C TRP A 136 13.25 8.18 2.24
N VAL A 137 11.96 7.91 2.46
CA VAL A 137 11.44 7.31 3.69
C VAL A 137 10.76 5.99 3.39
N THR A 138 10.94 5.03 4.29
CA THR A 138 10.09 3.83 4.35
C THR A 138 8.96 4.12 5.32
N LEU A 139 7.74 4.03 4.81
CA LEU A 139 6.52 4.19 5.58
C LEU A 139 5.92 2.82 5.86
N MET A 140 5.38 2.64 7.06
CA MET A 140 4.72 1.42 7.48
C MET A 140 3.34 1.73 8.02
N ARG A 141 2.36 0.96 7.56
CA ARG A 141 1.03 0.84 8.12
C ARG A 141 0.94 -0.53 8.77
N LYS A 142 0.56 -0.57 10.05
CA LYS A 142 0.39 -1.84 10.78
C LYS A 142 -0.73 -2.66 10.15
N ALA A 143 -0.72 -3.96 10.39
CA ALA A 143 -1.84 -4.82 10.04
C ALA A 143 -3.11 -4.25 10.64
N HIS A 144 -4.20 -4.25 9.87
CA HIS A 144 -5.51 -3.94 10.40
C HIS A 144 -5.96 -5.13 11.24
N GLY A 145 -5.50 -5.15 12.49
CA GLY A 145 -6.09 -6.02 13.50
C GLY A 145 -7.53 -5.58 13.70
N THR A 146 -8.45 -6.54 13.73
CA THR A 146 -9.68 -6.37 14.49
C THR A 146 -9.28 -6.08 15.94
N ASP A 147 -9.03 -4.81 16.28
CA ASP A 147 -9.18 -4.31 17.64
C ASP A 147 -10.67 -4.34 17.97
N LYS A 148 -11.19 -5.56 18.13
CA LYS A 148 -12.40 -5.88 18.85
C LYS A 148 -12.01 -6.83 19.99
N ASP A 149 -10.97 -6.46 20.73
CA ASP A 149 -10.86 -6.88 22.12
C ASP A 149 -11.08 -5.64 23.00
N THR A 150 -12.32 -5.57 23.50
CA THR A 150 -12.64 -5.22 24.89
C THR A 150 -11.74 -4.20 25.58
N ASP A 151 -12.03 -2.90 25.40
CA ASP A 151 -11.72 -1.89 26.42
C ASP A 151 -13.02 -1.28 26.94
N GLY A 152 -13.71 -2.13 27.70
CA GLY A 152 -14.94 -1.86 28.41
C GLY A 152 -14.98 -2.66 29.70
N ALA A 153 -13.96 -2.52 30.54
CA ALA A 153 -14.03 -2.89 31.95
C ALA A 153 -12.89 -2.21 32.72
N GLY A 154 -13.18 -1.04 33.29
CA GLY A 154 -12.31 -0.46 34.29
C GLY A 154 -12.13 -1.41 35.48
N ARG A 155 -10.92 -1.44 36.04
CA ARG A 155 -10.67 -1.62 37.48
C ARG A 155 -9.19 -1.49 37.80
N GLY A 156 -8.89 -0.48 38.62
CA GLY A 156 -8.01 -0.64 39.78
C GLY A 156 -6.52 -0.49 39.55
N ALA A 157 -6.01 0.71 39.84
CA ALA A 157 -4.63 0.94 40.18
C ALA A 157 -4.18 -0.04 41.29
N VAL A 158 -3.17 -0.87 41.00
CA VAL A 158 -2.48 -1.64 42.04
C VAL A 158 -1.24 -0.86 42.47
N ARG A 159 -1.36 -0.25 43.65
CA ARG A 159 -0.29 0.32 44.46
C ARG A 159 0.83 -0.72 44.64
N ARG A 160 2.07 -0.34 44.29
CA ARG A 160 3.29 -1.00 44.76
C ARG A 160 3.38 -0.85 46.29
N THR A 161 3.18 -1.94 47.01
CA THR A 161 3.61 -2.06 48.41
C THR A 161 4.93 -2.81 48.42
N ALA A 162 6.01 -2.08 48.74
CA ALA A 162 7.29 -2.68 49.12
C ALA A 162 7.09 -3.47 50.42
N ARG A 163 7.58 -4.71 50.47
CA ARG A 163 7.79 -5.42 51.73
C ARG A 163 9.20 -5.98 51.73
N VAL A 164 10.03 -5.34 52.56
CA VAL A 164 11.35 -5.78 52.98
C VAL A 164 11.18 -7.09 53.76
N ALA A 165 12.04 -8.07 53.50
CA ALA A 165 12.33 -9.15 54.42
C ALA A 165 13.84 -9.42 54.43
N ALA A 166 14.41 -9.36 55.62
CA ALA A 166 15.81 -9.56 55.94
C ALA A 166 16.05 -10.97 56.52
N CYS A 167 17.34 -11.33 56.58
CA CYS A 167 17.98 -12.44 57.32
C CYS A 167 17.86 -13.84 56.71
N ARG A 168 18.86 -14.74 56.75
CA ARG A 168 20.28 -14.81 57.21
C ARG A 168 20.85 -16.09 56.54
N ALA A 169 22.10 -16.08 56.05
CA ALA A 169 23.27 -16.71 56.67
C ALA A 169 23.10 -18.18 57.07
N ASP A 170 23.74 -19.05 56.29
CA ASP A 170 24.57 -20.19 56.72
C ASP A 170 25.77 -20.29 55.76
#